data_AF-A0A2A4ITH2-F1
#
_entry.id   AF-A0A2A4ITH2-F1
#
_cell.length_a   1.000
_cell.length_b   1.000
_cell.length_c   1.000
_cell.angle_alpha   90.00
_cell.angle_beta   90.00
_cell.angle_gamma   90.00
#
_symmetry.space_group_name_H-M   'P 1'
#
loop_
_entity.id
_entity.type
_entity.pdbx_description
1 polymer ?
#
loop_
_entity_poly.entity_id
_entity_poly.type
_entity_poly.pdbx_seq_one_letter_code
_entity_poly.pdbx_strand_id
1 'polypeptide(L)'
;MASEELVTEQFQFFGLDVPLEVISKCVSLCEELNIDAESFIEQWMAFSLNHLNGAAPNLDNLDIFVRKEFSKRSANRFNATAKENGQVGTGTSLTVYGAPASVQSDNEVLSNYMATTPKVIIMSC
;
A
#
# COMPACT_ATOMS: atom_id res chain seq x y z
N MET A 1 4.41 -9.32 14.49
CA MET A 1 5.74 -9.73 14.98
C MET A 1 6.38 -10.55 13.88
N ALA A 2 7.58 -10.17 13.43
CA ALA A 2 8.28 -10.89 12.36
C ALA A 2 9.17 -11.98 12.97
N SER A 3 9.21 -13.16 12.35
CA SER A 3 10.14 -14.25 12.67
C SER A 3 10.77 -14.76 11.38
N GLU A 4 11.94 -15.41 11.48
CA GLU A 4 12.63 -15.93 10.29
C GLU A 4 11.78 -16.97 9.54
N GLU A 5 11.06 -17.83 10.27
CA GLU A 5 10.12 -18.80 9.70
C GLU A 5 9.01 -18.10 8.90
N LEU A 6 8.35 -17.12 9.49
CA LEU A 6 7.25 -16.40 8.83
C LEU A 6 7.73 -15.64 7.60
N VAL A 7 8.86 -14.95 7.68
CA VAL A 7 9.44 -14.24 6.54
C VAL A 7 9.81 -15.21 5.42
N THR A 8 10.32 -16.39 5.76
CA THR A 8 10.64 -17.46 4.79
C THR A 8 9.37 -17.96 4.10
N GLU A 9 8.31 -18.28 4.85
CA GLU A 9 7.03 -18.73 4.31
C GLU A 9 6.42 -17.71 3.33
N GLN A 10 6.47 -16.42 3.69
CA GLN A 10 5.95 -15.35 2.83
C GLN A 10 6.74 -15.26 1.50
N PHE A 11 8.07 -15.38 1.51
CA PHE A 11 8.85 -15.40 0.27
C PHE A 11 8.58 -16.66 -0.57
N GLN A 12 8.45 -17.81 0.08
CA GLN A 12 8.12 -19.08 -0.60
C GLN A 12 6.73 -19.05 -1.24
N PHE A 13 5.77 -18.35 -0.64
CA PHE A 13 4.45 -18.11 -1.24
C PHE A 13 4.54 -17.41 -2.60
N PHE A 14 5.52 -16.52 -2.78
CA PHE A 14 5.83 -15.87 -4.07
C PHE A 14 6.79 -16.68 -4.96
N GLY A 15 7.17 -17.89 -4.55
CA GLY A 15 8.11 -18.75 -5.29
C GLY A 15 9.56 -18.27 -5.24
N LEU A 16 9.93 -17.49 -4.22
CA LEU A 16 11.30 -17.00 -4.02
C LEU A 16 12.01 -17.85 -2.96
N ASP A 17 13.19 -18.35 -3.30
CA ASP A 17 14.12 -18.97 -2.37
C ASP A 17 15.19 -17.95 -1.97
N VAL A 18 15.26 -17.63 -0.69
CA VAL A 18 16.03 -16.50 -0.15
C VAL A 18 17.01 -17.02 0.89
N PRO A 19 18.30 -16.66 0.81
CA PRO A 19 19.29 -17.15 1.76
C PRO A 19 19.02 -16.62 3.18
N LEU A 20 19.35 -17.45 4.18
CA LEU A 20 19.07 -17.17 5.60
C LEU A 20 19.64 -15.82 6.07
N GLU A 21 20.81 -15.42 5.56
CA GLU A 21 21.41 -14.12 5.89
C GLU A 21 20.51 -12.94 5.50
N VAL A 22 19.81 -13.04 4.37
CA VAL A 22 18.88 -12.02 3.86
C VAL A 22 17.58 -12.08 4.65
N ILE A 23 17.10 -13.27 4.99
CA ILE A 23 15.92 -13.45 5.86
C ILE A 23 16.14 -12.78 7.22
N SER A 24 17.29 -13.03 7.86
CA SER A 24 17.62 -12.44 9.16
C SER A 24 17.71 -10.91 9.08
N LYS A 25 18.21 -10.38 7.95
CA LYS A 25 18.18 -8.94 7.68
C LYS A 25 16.75 -8.40 7.53
N CYS A 26 15.86 -9.11 6.84
CA CYS A 26 14.46 -8.73 6.70
C CYS A 26 13.76 -8.68 8.07
N VAL A 27 13.98 -9.66 8.95
CA VAL A 27 13.44 -9.66 10.32
C VAL A 27 13.94 -8.43 11.10
N SER A 28 15.25 -8.18 11.05
CA SER A 28 15.86 -7.00 11.70
C SER A 28 15.22 -5.68 11.20
N LEU A 29 14.96 -5.57 9.89
CA LEU A 29 14.31 -4.40 9.31
C LEU A 29 12.84 -4.28 9.70
N CYS A 30 12.11 -5.39 9.83
CA CYS A 30 10.74 -5.40 10.33
C CYS A 30 10.65 -4.83 11.75
N GLU A 31 11.60 -5.20 12.61
CA GLU A 31 11.70 -4.66 13.98
C GLU A 31 12.08 -3.18 13.99
N GLU A 32 13.11 -2.79 13.23
CA GLU A 32 13.58 -1.40 13.16
C GLU A 32 12.49 -0.44 12.65
N LEU A 33 11.75 -0.87 11.63
CA LEU A 33 10.69 -0.09 11.00
C LEU A 33 9.34 -0.22 11.72
N ASN A 34 9.23 -1.16 12.67
CA ASN A 34 8.00 -1.55 13.36
C ASN A 34 6.88 -1.90 12.37
N ILE A 35 7.17 -2.85 11.48
CA ILE A 35 6.27 -3.36 10.44
C ILE A 35 6.20 -4.88 10.59
N ASP A 36 5.03 -5.46 10.36
CA ASP A 36 4.87 -6.91 10.33
C ASP A 36 5.47 -7.54 9.06
N ALA A 37 5.73 -8.84 9.11
CA ALA A 37 6.38 -9.55 8.01
C ALA A 37 5.57 -9.45 6.70
N GLU A 38 4.25 -9.59 6.76
CA GLU A 38 3.40 -9.55 5.57
C GLU A 38 3.48 -8.18 4.87
N SER A 39 3.26 -7.10 5.60
CA SER A 39 3.34 -5.73 5.08
C SER A 39 4.73 -5.40 4.53
N PHE A 40 5.79 -5.86 5.19
CA PHE A 40 7.16 -5.68 4.71
C PHE A 40 7.38 -6.37 3.37
N ILE A 41 6.93 -7.63 3.23
CA ILE A 41 7.10 -8.42 2.01
C ILE A 41 6.29 -7.83 0.87
N GLU A 42 5.04 -7.42 1.11
CA GLU A 42 4.22 -6.75 0.09
C GLU A 42 4.88 -5.46 -0.43
N GLN A 43 5.40 -4.63 0.47
CA GLN A 43 6.13 -3.41 0.09
C GLN A 43 7.42 -3.73 -0.67
N TRP A 44 8.15 -4.76 -0.25
CA TRP A 44 9.31 -5.24 -0.99
C TRP A 44 8.95 -5.71 -2.40
N MET A 45 7.88 -6.51 -2.56
CA MET A 45 7.43 -7.00 -3.86
C MET A 45 7.02 -5.86 -4.78
N ALA A 46 6.25 -4.89 -4.26
CA ALA A 46 5.92 -3.68 -5.00
C ALA A 46 7.18 -2.91 -5.40
N PHE A 47 8.10 -2.68 -4.47
CA PHE A 47 9.34 -1.95 -4.72
C PHE A 47 10.20 -2.64 -5.80
N SER A 48 10.40 -3.94 -5.67
CA SER A 48 11.24 -4.72 -6.57
C SER A 48 10.70 -4.67 -8.01
N LEU A 49 9.38 -4.84 -8.19
CA LEU A 49 8.75 -4.75 -9.51
C LEU A 49 8.88 -3.35 -10.14
N ASN A 50 8.77 -2.30 -9.33
CA ASN A 50 8.78 -0.91 -9.83
C ASN A 50 10.19 -0.33 -10.01
N HIS A 51 11.19 -0.85 -9.29
CA HIS A 51 12.51 -0.21 -9.22
C HIS A 51 13.69 -1.13 -9.50
N LEU A 52 13.52 -2.45 -9.36
CA LEU A 52 14.58 -3.44 -9.53
C LEU A 52 14.22 -4.49 -10.60
N ASN A 53 13.22 -4.21 -11.44
CA ASN A 53 12.74 -5.11 -12.49
C ASN A 53 12.35 -6.52 -11.97
N GLY A 54 11.85 -6.60 -10.73
CA GLY A 54 11.48 -7.86 -10.10
C GLY A 54 12.66 -8.68 -9.56
N ALA A 55 13.82 -8.05 -9.32
CA ALA A 55 14.96 -8.74 -8.71
C ALA A 55 14.62 -9.35 -7.34
N ALA A 56 15.25 -10.49 -7.05
CA ALA A 56 15.17 -11.14 -5.75
C ALA A 56 15.77 -10.28 -4.63
N PRO A 57 15.33 -10.48 -3.37
CA PRO A 57 15.91 -9.80 -2.21
C PRO A 57 17.37 -10.22 -2.01
N ASN A 58 18.23 -9.24 -1.80
CA ASN A 58 19.61 -9.40 -1.36
C ASN A 58 19.99 -8.18 -0.49
N LEU A 59 21.14 -8.25 0.19
CA LEU A 59 21.53 -7.21 1.14
C LEU A 59 21.62 -5.81 0.52
N ASP A 60 22.19 -5.70 -0.69
CA ASP A 60 22.34 -4.42 -1.38
C ASP A 60 20.99 -3.84 -1.80
N ASN A 61 20.12 -4.67 -2.37
CA ASN A 61 18.80 -4.26 -2.79
C ASN A 61 17.90 -3.87 -1.60
N LEU A 62 18.03 -4.56 -0.47
CA LEU A 62 17.33 -4.21 0.77
C LEU A 62 17.79 -2.87 1.33
N ASP A 63 19.09 -2.53 1.26
CA ASP A 63 19.56 -1.19 1.63
C ASP A 63 18.92 -0.11 0.76
N ILE A 64 18.89 -0.32 -0.56
CA ILE A 64 18.26 0.61 -1.50
C ILE A 64 16.77 0.77 -1.20
N PHE A 65 16.06 -0.34 -0.94
CA PHE A 65 14.64 -0.34 -0.56
C PHE A 65 14.41 0.50 0.69
N VAL A 66 15.16 0.24 1.77
CA VAL A 66 15.01 0.97 3.04
C VAL A 66 15.27 2.45 2.85
N ARG A 67 16.34 2.80 2.14
CA ARG A 67 16.67 4.21 1.85
C ARG A 67 15.60 4.87 1.00
N LYS A 68 15.01 4.21 0.02
CA LYS A 68 14.07 4.88 -0.89
C LYS A 68 12.66 5.01 -0.28
N GLU A 69 12.19 3.95 0.39
CA GLU A 69 10.84 3.91 0.95
C GLU A 69 10.76 4.52 2.35
N PHE A 70 11.82 4.45 3.16
CA PHE A 70 11.78 4.84 4.57
C PHE A 70 12.62 6.06 4.94
N SER A 71 13.41 6.65 4.02
CA SER A 71 14.19 7.88 4.32
C SER A 71 13.36 9.04 4.87
N LYS A 72 12.09 9.17 4.43
CA LYS A 72 11.20 10.24 4.91
C LYS A 72 10.67 9.98 6.33
N ARG A 73 10.60 8.71 6.74
CA ARG A 73 10.10 8.30 8.06
C ARG A 73 11.18 8.50 9.14
N SER A 74 12.45 8.35 8.78
CA SER A 74 13.61 8.61 9.66
C SER A 74 13.74 10.08 10.05
N ALA A 75 13.43 11.02 9.15
CA ALA A 75 13.49 12.46 9.44
C ALA A 75 12.48 12.91 10.52
N ASN A 76 11.36 12.19 10.67
CA ASN A 76 10.35 12.50 11.69
C ASN A 76 10.60 11.82 13.05
N ARG A 77 11.50 10.83 13.13
CA ARG A 77 11.77 10.07 14.36
C ARG A 77 12.87 10.68 15.24
N PHE A 78 13.72 11.56 14.69
CA PHE A 78 14.75 12.28 15.47
C PHE A 78 14.29 13.62 16.04
N ASN A 79 13.15 14.16 15.59
CA ASN A 79 12.65 15.48 16.01
C ASN A 79 11.41 15.44 16.92
N ALA A 80 10.91 14.26 17.29
CA ALA A 80 9.70 14.14 18.12
C ALA A 80 10.02 14.23 19.62
N THR A 81 10.58 15.35 20.06
CA THR A 81 10.48 15.82 21.45
C THR A 81 10.31 17.34 21.45
N ALA A 82 9.17 17.81 20.95
CA ALA A 82 8.48 19.01 21.45
C ALA A 82 7.31 19.39 20.52
N LYS A 83 6.19 19.71 21.17
CA LYS A 83 5.00 20.45 20.68
C LYS A 83 3.97 19.68 19.86
N GLU A 84 3.00 19.19 20.63
CA GLU A 84 1.56 19.36 20.38
C GLU A 84 1.25 20.73 19.75
N ASN A 85 0.74 20.72 18.52
CA ASN A 85 -0.36 21.59 18.06
C ASN A 85 -0.83 21.10 16.69
N GLY A 86 -2.15 20.94 16.56
CA GLY A 86 -2.79 20.27 15.42
C GLY A 86 -2.78 21.02 14.10
N GLN A 87 -3.17 20.28 13.05
CA GLN A 87 -3.79 20.66 11.76
C GLN A 87 -3.63 19.46 10.82
N VAL A 88 -4.64 18.60 10.66
CA VAL A 88 -5.65 18.65 9.59
C VAL A 88 -5.06 19.07 8.23
N GLY A 89 -5.00 18.08 7.31
CA GLY A 89 -5.25 18.29 5.89
C GLY A 89 -4.06 18.67 5.00
N THR A 90 -3.48 17.68 4.34
CA THR A 90 -2.86 17.86 3.01
C THR A 90 -3.35 16.78 2.07
N GLY A 91 -4.66 16.75 1.85
CA GLY A 91 -5.19 16.34 0.56
C GLY A 91 -4.87 17.46 -0.41
N THR A 92 -4.02 17.18 -1.39
CA THR A 92 -3.66 18.10 -2.46
C THR A 92 -4.96 18.57 -3.13
N SER A 93 -5.35 19.82 -2.89
CA SER A 93 -6.46 20.46 -3.58
C SER A 93 -6.17 20.43 -5.08
N LEU A 94 -6.91 19.60 -5.81
CA LEU A 94 -6.83 19.51 -7.26
C LEU A 94 -7.43 20.79 -7.86
N THR A 95 -6.57 21.67 -8.36
CA THR A 95 -7.00 22.89 -9.05
C THR A 95 -7.40 22.56 -10.48
N VAL A 96 -8.70 22.32 -10.67
CA VAL A 96 -9.32 22.24 -12.00
C VAL A 96 -9.41 23.66 -12.57
N TYR A 97 -8.53 23.99 -13.51
CA TYR A 97 -8.62 25.24 -14.24
C TYR A 97 -9.80 25.19 -15.23
N GLY A 98 -10.87 25.92 -14.89
CA GLY A 98 -11.85 26.41 -15.87
C GLY A 98 -13.16 25.65 -15.98
N ALA A 99 -14.05 25.77 -14.99
CA ALA A 99 -15.49 25.68 -15.19
C ALA A 99 -16.23 26.40 -14.05
N PRO A 100 -17.19 27.31 -14.32
CA PRO A 100 -18.02 27.87 -13.27
C PRO A 100 -18.89 26.76 -12.66
N ALA A 101 -18.91 26.69 -11.33
CA ALA A 101 -19.69 25.74 -10.56
C ALA A 101 -21.19 25.91 -10.86
N SER A 102 -21.77 24.99 -11.64
CA SER A 102 -23.17 24.66 -11.50
C SER A 102 -23.28 23.50 -10.50
N VAL A 103 -23.97 23.74 -9.39
CA VAL A 103 -24.43 22.68 -8.51
C VAL A 103 -25.48 21.90 -9.31
N GLN A 104 -25.06 20.89 -10.07
CA GLN A 104 -25.96 19.90 -10.62
C GLN A 104 -26.08 18.76 -9.63
N SER A 105 -27.29 18.51 -9.15
CA SER A 105 -27.56 17.47 -8.17
C SER A 105 -27.28 16.10 -8.79
N ASP A 106 -26.40 15.30 -8.16
CA ASP A 106 -26.04 13.94 -8.59
C ASP A 106 -27.20 12.91 -8.52
N ASN A 107 -28.45 13.34 -8.25
CA ASN A 107 -29.60 12.45 -8.09
C ASN A 107 -30.17 11.88 -9.40
N GLU A 108 -29.81 12.42 -10.56
CA GLU A 108 -30.39 11.98 -11.83
C GLU A 108 -29.83 10.62 -12.29
N VAL A 109 -28.55 10.35 -12.05
CA VAL A 109 -27.88 9.13 -12.53
C VAL A 109 -28.35 7.88 -11.78
N LEU A 110 -28.63 7.99 -10.47
CA LEU A 110 -29.14 6.87 -9.67
C LEU A 110 -30.57 6.44 -10.07
N SER A 111 -31.36 7.36 -10.62
CA SER A 111 -32.75 7.12 -10.99
C SER A 111 -32.87 6.13 -12.18
N ASN A 112 -31.87 6.09 -13.06
CA ASN A 112 -31.86 5.20 -14.22
C ASN A 112 -31.55 3.72 -13.88
N TYR A 113 -30.96 3.45 -12.72
CA TYR A 113 -30.67 2.09 -12.26
C TYR A 113 -31.82 1.44 -11.48
N MET A 114 -32.85 2.21 -11.11
CA MET A 114 -34.07 1.68 -10.49
C MET A 114 -35.13 1.25 -11.54
N ALA A 115 -34.68 0.79 -12.70
CA ALA A 115 -35.55 0.24 -13.72
C ALA A 115 -36.17 -1.09 -13.23
N THR A 116 -37.47 -1.05 -12.97
CA THR A 116 -38.35 -2.15 -12.62
C THR A 116 -38.09 -3.42 -13.45
N THR A 117 -37.76 -4.53 -12.78
CA THR A 117 -37.65 -5.84 -13.42
C THR A 117 -38.95 -6.22 -14.14
N PRO A 118 -38.93 -6.68 -15.40
CA PRO A 118 -40.15 -7.07 -16.11
C PRO A 118 -40.81 -8.28 -15.46
N LYS A 119 -42.14 -8.24 -15.32
CA LYS A 119 -42.95 -9.37 -14.85
C LYS A 119 -42.84 -10.53 -15.85
N VAL A 120 -42.35 -11.69 -15.40
CA VAL A 120 -42.38 -12.93 -16.17
C VAL A 120 -43.85 -13.34 -16.34
N ILE A 121 -44.35 -13.27 -17.57
CA ILE A 121 -45.65 -13.85 -17.92
C ILE A 121 -45.43 -15.36 -18.00
N ILE A 122 -45.92 -16.08 -17.01
CA ILE A 122 -45.96 -17.54 -17.02
C ILE A 122 -47.06 -17.92 -18.01
N MET A 123 -46.70 -18.29 -19.25
CA MET A 123 -47.63 -18.98 -20.15
C MET A 123 -47.86 -20.39 -19.61
N SER A 124 -49.05 -20.65 -19.07
CA SER A 124 -49.51 -22.01 -18.80
C SER A 124 -49.90 -22.70 -20.12
N CYS A 125 -49.50 -23.98 -20.25
CA CYS A 125 -49.75 -24.86 -21.39
C CYS A 125 -51.21 -24.98 -21.80
#